data_AF-C8W5R6-F1
#
_entry.id   AF-C8W5R6-F1
#
_cell.length_a   1.000
_cell.length_b   1.000
_cell.length_c   1.000
_cell.angle_alpha   90.00
_cell.angle_beta   90.00
_cell.angle_gamma   90.00
#
_symmetry.space_group_name_H-M   'P 1'
#
loop_
_entity.id
_entity.type
_entity.pdbx_description
1 polymer ?
#
loop_
_entity_poly.entity_id
_entity_poly.type
_entity_poly.pdbx_seq_one_letter_code
_entity_poly.pdbx_strand_id
1 'polypeptide(L)'
;MNADDCSKILTDGISHIREMLPNGIEDLVDENTILIQRTLRSGQSIYHDGNVVLLGDVNPGAELVAGGNIIVLGTLRGVVHAGVNGDEKAIIIAFKLLPTQLRIANHITRAPDDEQVKSEQPEIARVKGGIVTIEAFQNGGERQRKGS
;
A
#
# COMPACT_ATOMS: atom_id res chain seq x y z
N MET A 1 34.20 16.50 -3.64
CA MET A 1 33.08 15.61 -4.02
C MET A 1 31.84 16.48 -3.99
N ASN A 2 31.28 16.79 -5.16
CA ASN A 2 30.07 17.61 -5.25
C ASN A 2 28.81 16.74 -5.04
N ALA A 3 27.63 17.35 -4.96
CA ALA A 3 26.37 16.62 -4.75
C ALA A 3 26.07 15.64 -5.91
N ASP A 4 26.51 15.94 -7.13
CA ASP A 4 26.33 15.11 -8.32
C ASP A 4 27.23 13.86 -8.29
N ASP A 5 28.45 13.97 -7.76
CA ASP A 5 29.38 12.86 -7.56
C ASP A 5 28.83 11.88 -6.51
N CYS A 6 28.20 12.41 -5.44
CA CYS A 6 27.59 11.60 -4.39
C CYS A 6 26.34 10.85 -4.90
N SER A 7 25.52 11.52 -5.71
CA SER A 7 24.37 10.92 -6.39
C SER A 7 24.78 9.79 -7.33
N LYS A 8 25.84 10.00 -8.14
CA LYS A 8 26.40 8.96 -9.01
C LYS A 8 26.90 7.74 -8.24
N ILE A 9 27.66 7.94 -7.15
CA ILE A 9 28.15 6.83 -6.31
C ILE A 9 26.99 5.99 -5.73
N LEU A 10 25.91 6.64 -5.29
CA LEU A 10 24.70 5.95 -4.81
C LEU A 10 23.99 5.19 -5.94
N THR A 11 23.91 5.78 -7.14
CA THR A 11 23.25 5.16 -8.30
C THR A 11 24.04 3.96 -8.81
N ASP A 12 25.37 4.07 -8.86
CA ASP A 12 26.28 3.00 -9.30
C ASP A 12 26.29 1.84 -8.31
N GLY A 13 26.26 2.13 -6.99
CA GLY A 13 26.20 1.11 -5.95
C GLY A 13 24.88 0.33 -5.91
N ILE A 14 23.75 1.00 -6.14
CA ILE A 14 22.43 0.35 -6.23
C ILE A 14 22.32 -0.47 -7.52
N SER A 15 22.88 0.00 -8.63
CA SER A 15 22.89 -0.74 -9.91
C SER A 15 23.56 -2.11 -9.76
N HIS A 16 24.66 -2.19 -9.01
CA HIS A 16 25.34 -3.46 -8.71
C HIS A 16 24.47 -4.42 -7.87
N ILE A 17 23.66 -3.90 -6.94
CA ILE A 17 22.73 -4.73 -6.15
C ILE A 17 21.58 -5.27 -7.02
N ARG A 18 21.13 -4.49 -8.03
CA ARG A 18 20.10 -4.93 -8.98
C ARG A 18 20.58 -6.09 -9.84
N GLU A 19 21.84 -6.09 -10.26
CA GLU A 19 22.46 -7.20 -10.99
C GLU A 19 22.56 -8.50 -10.15
N MET A 20 22.39 -8.41 -8.82
CA MET A 20 22.36 -9.56 -7.90
C MET A 20 20.95 -10.10 -7.63
N LEU A 21 19.91 -9.45 -8.16
CA LEU A 21 18.54 -9.96 -8.08
C LEU A 21 18.43 -11.23 -8.97
N PRO A 22 17.83 -12.32 -8.49
CA PRO A 22 17.65 -13.51 -9.32
C PRO A 22 16.79 -13.19 -10.55
N ASN A 23 17.25 -13.59 -11.73
CA ASN A 23 16.54 -13.39 -13.00
C ASN A 23 15.05 -13.74 -12.89
N GLY A 24 14.18 -12.82 -13.35
CA GLY A 24 12.73 -13.03 -13.39
C GLY A 24 11.96 -12.44 -12.21
N ILE A 25 12.58 -11.57 -11.41
CA ILE A 25 11.88 -10.78 -10.37
C ILE A 25 11.75 -9.30 -10.72
N GLU A 26 12.20 -8.88 -11.90
CA GLU A 26 12.14 -7.48 -12.34
C GLU A 26 10.70 -6.95 -12.31
N ASP A 27 9.72 -7.76 -12.71
CA ASP A 27 8.29 -7.42 -12.67
C ASP A 27 7.69 -7.41 -11.25
N LEU A 28 8.44 -7.87 -10.24
CA LEU A 28 8.04 -7.91 -8.84
C LEU A 28 8.61 -6.75 -8.01
N VAL A 29 9.51 -5.95 -8.58
CA VAL A 29 10.19 -4.85 -7.89
C VAL A 29 9.66 -3.53 -8.41
N ASP A 30 9.09 -2.72 -7.52
CA ASP A 30 8.71 -1.35 -7.84
C ASP A 30 9.70 -0.36 -7.23
N GLU A 31 10.47 0.29 -8.09
CA GLU A 31 11.52 1.22 -7.72
C GLU A 31 10.99 2.56 -7.18
N ASN A 32 9.72 2.87 -7.43
CA ASN A 32 9.09 4.11 -7.00
C ASN A 32 8.28 3.89 -5.72
N THR A 33 8.97 3.63 -4.61
CA THR A 33 8.33 3.35 -3.32
C THR A 33 8.93 4.23 -2.21
N ILE A 34 8.09 4.89 -1.43
CA ILE A 34 8.51 5.60 -0.22
C ILE A 34 8.12 4.85 1.06
N LEU A 35 9.00 4.91 2.05
CA LEU A 35 8.75 4.41 3.40
C LEU A 35 8.55 5.57 4.37
N ILE A 36 7.39 5.60 5.02
CA ILE A 36 7.01 6.62 5.99
C ILE A 36 6.96 5.99 7.38
N GLN A 37 7.92 6.35 8.23
CA GLN A 37 8.08 5.74 9.56
C GLN A 37 7.39 6.56 10.65
N ARG A 38 6.11 6.88 10.44
CA ARG A 38 5.30 7.65 11.41
C ARG A 38 3.80 7.46 11.18
N THR A 39 3.05 7.67 12.24
CA THR A 39 1.58 7.86 12.19
C THR A 39 1.22 9.19 11.51
N LEU A 40 0.21 9.17 10.64
CA LEU A 40 -0.44 10.37 10.12
C LEU A 40 -1.55 10.82 11.07
N ARG A 41 -1.51 12.08 11.48
CA ARG A 41 -2.48 12.71 12.38
C ARG A 41 -3.47 13.57 11.58
N SER A 42 -4.57 13.94 12.21
CA SER A 42 -5.58 14.82 11.61
C SER A 42 -4.94 16.08 10.99
N GLY A 43 -5.37 16.43 9.79
CA GLY A 43 -4.86 17.55 9.01
C GLY A 43 -3.54 17.27 8.27
N GLN A 44 -2.96 16.08 8.39
CA GLN A 44 -1.77 15.70 7.64
C GLN A 44 -2.15 14.93 6.37
N SER A 45 -1.54 15.32 5.25
CA SER A 45 -1.66 14.63 3.98
C SER A 45 -0.29 14.17 3.48
N ILE A 46 -0.26 12.99 2.86
CA ILE A 46 0.87 12.48 2.10
C ILE A 46 0.39 12.22 0.67
N TYR A 47 1.18 12.66 -0.30
CA TYR A 47 1.00 12.36 -1.71
C TYR A 47 2.29 11.75 -2.26
N HIS A 48 2.18 10.67 -3.03
CA HIS A 48 3.28 10.04 -3.73
C HIS A 48 2.82 9.44 -5.05
N ASP A 49 3.65 9.50 -6.10
CA ASP A 49 3.24 9.07 -7.45
C ASP A 49 3.44 7.55 -7.68
N GLY A 50 4.16 6.87 -6.77
CA GLY A 50 4.34 5.42 -6.77
C GLY A 50 3.69 4.75 -5.56
N ASN A 51 4.32 3.73 -4.99
CA ASN A 51 3.81 3.05 -3.80
C ASN A 51 4.15 3.78 -2.51
N VAL A 52 3.33 3.56 -1.47
CA VAL A 52 3.61 4.05 -0.12
C VAL A 52 3.53 2.91 0.89
N VAL A 53 4.58 2.77 1.68
CA VAL A 53 4.58 1.94 2.90
C VAL A 53 4.60 2.86 4.10
N LEU A 54 3.64 2.70 4.99
CA LEU A 54 3.52 3.48 6.21
C LEU A 54 3.65 2.59 7.44
N LEU A 55 4.63 2.87 8.29
CA LEU A 55 4.82 2.22 9.59
C LEU A 55 4.11 3.05 10.67
N GLY A 56 2.83 2.75 10.89
CA GLY A 56 2.00 3.46 11.85
C GLY A 56 0.53 3.49 11.46
N ASP A 57 -0.21 4.40 12.09
CA ASP A 57 -1.64 4.58 11.85
C ASP A 57 -1.90 5.72 10.85
N VAL A 58 -3.05 5.66 10.18
CA VAL A 58 -3.64 6.81 9.48
C VAL A 58 -4.87 7.23 10.29
N ASN A 59 -4.79 8.32 11.04
CA ASN A 59 -5.88 8.73 11.93
C ASN A 59 -7.02 9.43 11.18
N PRO A 60 -8.21 9.56 11.80
CA PRO A 60 -9.29 10.37 11.23
C PRO A 60 -8.80 11.79 10.90
N GLY A 61 -9.22 12.30 9.74
CA GLY A 61 -8.79 13.60 9.23
C GLY A 61 -7.40 13.62 8.61
N ALA A 62 -6.66 12.51 8.62
CA ALA A 62 -5.45 12.35 7.82
C ALA A 62 -5.77 11.80 6.42
N GLU A 63 -4.88 12.06 5.47
CA GLU A 63 -5.03 11.63 4.08
C GLU A 63 -3.75 10.98 3.56
N LEU A 64 -3.90 9.86 2.85
CA LEU A 64 -2.80 9.13 2.22
C LEU A 64 -3.14 8.80 0.77
N VAL A 65 -2.39 9.40 -0.16
CA VAL A 65 -2.63 9.31 -1.61
C VAL A 65 -1.40 8.73 -2.30
N ALA A 66 -1.61 7.71 -3.14
CA ALA A 66 -0.57 7.03 -3.89
C ALA A 66 -0.98 6.77 -5.34
N GLY A 67 -0.04 6.94 -6.28
CA GLY A 67 -0.21 6.51 -7.67
C GLY A 67 -0.21 4.99 -7.82
N GLY A 68 0.47 4.27 -6.92
CA GLY A 68 0.50 2.81 -6.86
C GLY A 68 -0.24 2.27 -5.63
N ASN A 69 0.35 1.24 -5.02
CA ASN A 69 -0.16 0.51 -3.87
C ASN A 69 0.07 1.26 -2.55
N ILE A 70 -0.77 1.00 -1.56
CA ILE A 70 -0.62 1.52 -0.20
C ILE A 70 -0.59 0.38 0.80
N ILE A 71 0.44 0.34 1.64
CA ILE A 71 0.58 -0.63 2.73
C ILE A 71 0.70 0.13 4.04
N VAL A 72 -0.27 -0.03 4.93
CA VAL A 72 -0.29 0.58 6.26
C VAL A 72 -0.07 -0.51 7.30
N LEU A 73 1.10 -0.52 7.94
CA LEU A 73 1.38 -1.41 9.07
C LEU A 73 0.79 -0.83 10.36
N GLY A 74 -0.55 -0.77 10.41
CA GLY A 74 -1.33 -0.20 11.50
C GLY A 74 -2.82 -0.11 11.18
N THR A 75 -3.54 0.76 11.88
CA THR A 75 -4.96 1.02 11.66
C THR A 75 -5.15 2.19 10.70
N LEU A 76 -5.93 1.97 9.64
CA LEU A 76 -6.30 3.00 8.68
C LEU A 76 -7.71 3.52 9.00
N ARG A 77 -7.80 4.73 9.58
CA ARG A 77 -9.03 5.43 9.98
C ARG A 77 -9.27 6.74 9.20
N GLY A 78 -8.31 7.18 8.40
CA GLY A 78 -8.41 8.41 7.60
C GLY A 78 -8.96 8.17 6.19
N VAL A 79 -8.64 9.09 5.29
CA VAL A 79 -8.90 8.99 3.86
C VAL A 79 -7.71 8.34 3.18
N VAL A 80 -7.97 7.38 2.29
CA VAL A 80 -6.93 6.73 1.49
C VAL A 80 -7.33 6.65 0.02
N HIS A 81 -6.38 6.89 -0.88
CA HIS A 81 -6.57 6.76 -2.33
C HIS A 81 -5.35 6.14 -2.99
N ALA A 82 -5.48 4.90 -3.44
CA ALA A 82 -4.46 4.19 -4.22
C ALA A 82 -4.79 4.22 -5.72
N GLY A 83 -3.79 4.03 -6.57
CA GLY A 83 -4.00 3.96 -8.02
C GLY A 83 -4.52 5.26 -8.62
N VAL A 84 -4.14 6.44 -8.09
CA VAL A 84 -4.77 7.72 -8.49
C VAL A 84 -4.67 8.04 -9.98
N ASN A 85 -3.69 7.45 -10.67
CA ASN A 85 -3.48 7.55 -12.10
C ASN A 85 -4.38 6.61 -12.93
N GLY A 86 -5.41 6.02 -12.31
CA GLY A 86 -6.38 5.12 -12.95
C GLY A 86 -6.02 3.63 -12.84
N ASP A 87 -5.07 3.26 -11.99
CA ASP A 87 -4.70 1.85 -11.81
C ASP A 87 -5.69 1.12 -10.90
N GLU A 88 -6.65 0.42 -11.51
CA GLU A 88 -7.61 -0.43 -10.81
C GLU A 88 -6.98 -1.68 -10.18
N LYS A 89 -5.74 -2.03 -10.54
CA LYS A 89 -5.01 -3.17 -9.94
C LYS A 89 -4.33 -2.79 -8.63
N ALA A 90 -4.23 -1.50 -8.31
CA ALA A 90 -3.66 -1.05 -7.06
C ALA A 90 -4.41 -1.64 -5.86
N ILE A 91 -3.65 -1.95 -4.81
CA ILE A 91 -4.20 -2.52 -3.57
C ILE A 91 -3.93 -1.62 -2.38
N ILE A 92 -4.78 -1.75 -1.37
CA ILE A 92 -4.59 -1.14 -0.06
C ILE A 92 -4.59 -2.25 0.98
N ILE A 93 -3.49 -2.39 1.73
CA ILE A 93 -3.38 -3.34 2.84
C ILE A 93 -3.26 -2.57 4.14
N ALA A 94 -3.98 -3.00 5.17
CA ALA A 94 -3.76 -2.54 6.53
C ALA A 94 -3.96 -3.67 7.55
N PHE A 95 -3.47 -3.50 8.79
CA PHE A 95 -3.87 -4.42 9.86
C PHE A 95 -5.36 -4.30 10.16
N LYS A 96 -5.92 -3.10 10.02
CA LYS A 96 -7.35 -2.81 10.16
C LYS A 96 -7.75 -1.71 9.18
N LEU A 97 -8.72 -2.01 8.31
CA LEU A 97 -9.32 -1.07 7.38
C LEU A 97 -10.60 -0.51 7.97
N LEU A 98 -10.48 0.64 8.66
CA LEU A 98 -11.60 1.42 9.18
C LEU A 98 -11.68 2.82 8.52
N PRO A 99 -11.47 2.95 7.18
CA PRO A 99 -11.35 4.23 6.52
C PRO A 99 -12.65 5.04 6.61
N THR A 100 -12.54 6.35 6.83
CA THR A 100 -13.66 7.26 6.56
C THR A 100 -14.02 7.27 5.07
N GLN A 101 -13.01 7.08 4.22
CA GLN A 101 -13.17 6.92 2.78
C GLN A 101 -11.99 6.14 2.20
N LEU A 102 -12.26 5.17 1.36
CA LEU A 102 -11.25 4.40 0.64
C LEU A 102 -11.51 4.46 -0.86
N ARG A 103 -10.47 4.77 -1.63
CA ARG A 103 -10.52 4.84 -3.10
C ARG A 103 -9.43 4.00 -3.73
N ILE A 104 -9.78 3.35 -4.84
CA ILE A 104 -8.83 2.68 -5.73
C ILE A 104 -9.20 3.11 -7.14
N ALA A 105 -8.27 3.78 -7.84
CA ALA A 105 -8.57 4.47 -9.10
C ALA A 105 -9.80 5.38 -8.95
N ASN A 106 -10.82 5.18 -9.77
CA ASN A 106 -12.10 5.90 -9.75
C ASN A 106 -13.16 5.26 -8.84
N HIS A 107 -12.86 4.13 -8.20
CA HIS A 107 -13.80 3.41 -7.34
C HIS A 107 -13.72 3.92 -5.91
N ILE A 108 -14.86 4.21 -5.30
CA ILE A 108 -14.96 4.73 -3.94
C ILE A 108 -15.81 3.80 -3.09
N THR A 109 -15.36 3.56 -1.87
CA THR A 109 -16.13 2.88 -0.84
C THR A 109 -15.97 3.58 0.50
N ARG A 110 -16.90 3.32 1.41
CA ARG A 110 -16.82 3.69 2.82
C ARG A 110 -16.92 2.40 3.61
N ALA A 111 -16.30 2.37 4.79
CA ALA A 111 -16.52 1.25 5.69
C ALA A 111 -18.03 1.18 6.03
N PRO A 112 -18.66 -0.02 6.03
CA PRO A 112 -20.03 -0.18 6.49
C PRO A 112 -20.16 0.21 7.96
N ASP A 113 -21.31 0.78 8.35
CA ASP A 113 -21.54 1.40 9.67
C ASP A 113 -21.55 0.41 10.85
N ASP A 114 -21.65 -0.89 10.60
CA ASP A 114 -21.83 -1.89 11.65
C ASP A 114 -20.52 -2.56 12.08
N GLU A 115 -20.47 -2.92 13.36
CA GLU A 115 -19.37 -3.61 14.06
C GLU A 115 -19.04 -4.96 13.39
N GLN A 116 -18.32 -4.92 12.28
CA GLN A 116 -17.80 -6.13 11.65
C GLN A 116 -16.75 -6.74 12.56
N VAL A 117 -16.90 -8.06 12.77
CA VAL A 117 -16.01 -8.96 13.48
C VAL A 117 -14.58 -8.48 13.33
N LYS A 118 -13.95 -8.05 14.43
CA LYS A 118 -12.54 -7.65 14.46
C LYS A 118 -11.74 -8.83 13.90
N SER A 119 -11.39 -8.76 12.62
CA SER A 119 -10.44 -9.68 12.04
C SER A 119 -9.13 -9.44 12.78
N GLU A 120 -8.64 -10.46 13.48
CA GLU A 120 -7.29 -10.46 14.04
C GLU A 120 -6.22 -10.53 12.91
N GLN A 121 -6.66 -10.75 11.67
CA GLN A 121 -5.83 -10.80 10.49
C GLN A 121 -5.84 -9.45 9.75
N PRO A 122 -4.72 -9.07 9.11
CA PRO A 122 -4.70 -7.92 8.21
C PRO A 122 -5.76 -8.04 7.12
N GLU A 123 -6.13 -6.92 6.52
CA GLU A 123 -7.17 -6.81 5.51
C GLU A 123 -6.60 -6.22 4.21
N ILE A 124 -7.19 -6.58 3.09
CA ILE A 124 -6.83 -6.09 1.77
C ILE A 124 -8.07 -5.58 1.02
N ALA A 125 -7.99 -4.32 0.58
CA ALA A 125 -8.94 -3.73 -0.35
C ALA A 125 -8.40 -3.82 -1.78
N ARG A 126 -9.26 -4.21 -2.72
CA ARG A 126 -8.98 -4.27 -4.16
C ARG A 126 -10.25 -4.12 -4.98
N VAL A 127 -10.13 -3.79 -6.26
CA VAL A 127 -11.27 -3.77 -7.19
C VAL A 127 -11.54 -5.19 -7.71
N LYS A 128 -12.79 -5.66 -7.60
CA LYS A 128 -13.31 -6.87 -8.25
C LYS A 128 -14.64 -6.54 -8.92
N GLY A 129 -14.75 -6.78 -10.22
CA GLY A 129 -15.99 -6.50 -10.97
C GLY A 129 -16.43 -5.04 -10.91
N GLY A 130 -15.49 -4.09 -10.83
CA GLY A 130 -15.77 -2.66 -10.74
C GLY A 130 -16.28 -2.19 -9.37
N ILE A 131 -16.13 -3.01 -8.33
CA ILE A 131 -16.50 -2.66 -6.95
C ILE A 131 -15.29 -2.91 -6.05
N VAL A 132 -15.07 -2.03 -5.08
CA VAL A 132 -14.04 -2.25 -4.06
C VAL A 132 -14.51 -3.31 -3.07
N THR A 133 -13.76 -4.40 -2.97
CA THR A 133 -13.98 -5.50 -2.01
C THR A 133 -12.90 -5.47 -0.93
N ILE A 134 -13.29 -5.69 0.32
CA ILE A 134 -12.40 -5.84 1.47
C ILE A 134 -12.47 -7.30 1.95
N GLU A 135 -11.32 -7.95 2.05
CA GLU A 135 -11.20 -9.35 2.48
C GLU A 135 -10.05 -9.49 3.48
N ALA A 136 -10.09 -10.55 4.30
CA ALA A 136 -8.94 -10.92 5.12
C ALA A 136 -7.74 -11.22 4.21
N PHE A 137 -6.58 -10.65 4.54
CA PHE A 137 -5.32 -10.93 3.88
C PHE A 137 -4.86 -12.33 4.29
N GLN A 138 -5.15 -13.32 3.44
CA GLN A 138 -4.65 -14.67 3.63
C GLN A 138 -3.19 -14.74 3.21
N ASN A 139 -2.33 -15.17 4.15
CA ASN A 139 -0.95 -15.48 3.83
C ASN A 139 -0.91 -16.66 2.85
N GLY A 140 -0.06 -16.63 1.82
CA GLY A 140 -0.06 -17.59 0.70
C GLY A 140 0.17 -19.07 1.07
N GLY A 141 0.29 -19.42 2.35
CA GLY A 141 0.52 -20.78 2.85
C GLY A 141 -0.68 -21.74 2.83
N GLU A 142 -1.92 -21.26 2.63
CA GLU A 142 -3.11 -22.15 2.60
C GLU A 142 -3.45 -22.73 1.21
N ARG A 143 -2.67 -22.41 0.17
CA ARG A 143 -2.86 -22.99 -1.17
C ARG A 143 -2.46 -24.48 -1.30
N GLN A 144 -1.94 -25.12 -0.24
CA GLN A 144 -1.57 -26.54 -0.22
C GLN A 144 -2.31 -27.35 0.86
N ARG A 145 -3.64 -27.24 0.99
CA ARG A 145 -4.46 -28.25 1.69
C ARG A 145 -5.82 -28.48 1.02
N LYS A 146 -5.83 -28.77 -0.27
CA LYS A 146 -6.92 -29.55 -0.89
C LYS A 146 -6.32 -30.54 -1.88
N GLY A 147 -6.25 -31.79 -1.43
CA GLY A 147 -5.71 -32.94 -2.13
C GLY A 147 -5.66 -34.13 -1.17
N SER A 148 -6.83 -34.53 -0.68
CA SER A 148 -7.10 -35.87 -0.12
C SER A 148 -8.08 -36.55 -1.05
#